data_AF-A0A450TRL2-F1
#
_entry.id   AF-A0A450TRL2-F1
#
_cell.length_a   1.000
_cell.length_b   1.000
_cell.length_c   1.000
_cell.angle_alpha   90.00
_cell.angle_beta   90.00
_cell.angle_gamma   90.00
#
_symmetry.space_group_name_H-M   'P 1'
#
loop_
_entity.id
_entity.type
_entity.pdbx_description
1 polymer ?
#
loop_
_entity_poly.entity_id
_entity_poly.type
_entity_poly.pdbx_seq_one_letter_code
_entity_poly.pdbx_strand_id
1 'polypeptide(L)' 'MNKRNPQDIDELRPEYKRTDFGEMVRGKYADKLSGQTNVVILEPDVAQAFPNDKAVNDALRALLRTRCPALVS' A
#
# COMPACT_ATOMS: atom_id res chain seq x y z
N MET A 1 7.64 -19.94 20.72
CA MET A 1 6.33 -19.85 20.03
C MET A 1 5.30 -19.38 21.03
N ASN A 2 4.88 -18.11 20.96
CA ASN A 2 3.88 -17.57 21.87
C ASN A 2 2.50 -18.08 21.42
N LYS A 3 1.83 -18.84 22.29
CA LYS A 3 0.48 -19.37 22.05
C LYS A 3 -0.50 -18.20 22.15
N ARG A 4 -1.20 -17.88 21.05
CA ARG A 4 -2.32 -16.93 21.06
C ARG A 4 -3.44 -17.50 21.93
N ASN A 5 -4.09 -16.64 22.71
CA ASN A 5 -5.24 -17.00 23.55
C ASN A 5 -6.39 -17.49 22.63
N PRO A 6 -6.98 -18.68 22.85
CA PRO A 6 -8.09 -19.18 22.05
C PRO A 6 -9.34 -18.29 22.06
N GLN A 7 -9.41 -17.31 22.96
CA GLN A 7 -10.51 -16.34 23.02
C GLN A 7 -10.41 -15.28 21.90
N ASP A 8 -9.22 -14.98 21.37
CA ASP A 8 -9.04 -13.98 20.29
C ASP A 8 -9.46 -14.51 18.90
N ILE A 9 -9.54 -15.83 18.74
CA ILE A 9 -10.06 -16.48 17.52
C ILE A 9 -11.60 -16.64 17.56
N ASP A 10 -12.22 -16.34 18.70
CA ASP A 10 -13.65 -16.54 18.96
C ASP A 10 -14.49 -15.28 18.68
N GLU A 11 -13.86 -14.18 18.24
CA GLU A 11 -14.57 -12.96 17.82
C GLU A 11 -15.16 -13.07 16.39
N LEU A 12 -14.75 -14.06 15.62
CA LEU A 12 -15.22 -14.26 14.25
C LEU A 12 -16.53 -15.05 14.25
N ARG A 13 -17.58 -14.46 13.68
CA ARG A 13 -18.86 -15.15 13.51
C ARG A 13 -18.73 -16.33 12.55
N PRO A 14 -19.41 -17.46 12.82
CA PRO A 14 -19.38 -18.64 11.95
C PRO A 14 -20.03 -18.37 10.58
N GLU A 15 -21.00 -17.45 10.51
CA GLU A 15 -21.65 -17.05 9.27
C GLU A 15 -22.17 -15.61 9.37
N TYR A 16 -22.27 -14.93 8.23
CA TYR A 16 -22.94 -13.64 8.08
C TYR A 16 -24.20 -13.78 7.23
N LYS A 17 -25.27 -13.12 7.66
CA LYS A 17 -26.53 -12.99 6.92
C LYS A 17 -26.55 -11.66 6.19
N ARG A 18 -27.34 -11.57 5.10
CA ARG A 18 -27.48 -10.32 4.33
C ARG A 18 -27.92 -9.14 5.19
N THR A 19 -28.74 -9.38 6.21
CA THR A 19 -29.24 -8.40 7.19
C THR A 19 -28.16 -7.85 8.11
N ASP A 20 -27.03 -8.53 8.25
CA ASP A 20 -25.90 -8.07 9.07
C ASP A 20 -25.15 -6.92 8.37
N PHE A 21 -25.33 -6.80 7.06
CA PHE A 21 -24.80 -5.71 6.26
C PHE A 21 -25.90 -4.69 5.98
N GLY A 22 -25.60 -3.42 6.23
CA GLY A 22 -26.50 -2.32 5.87
C GLY A 22 -26.67 -2.14 4.35
N GLU A 23 -27.04 -0.93 3.96
CA GLU A 23 -27.13 -0.56 2.55
C GLU A 23 -25.77 -0.70 1.86
N MET A 24 -25.71 -1.51 0.81
CA MET A 24 -24.48 -1.74 0.04
C MET A 24 -24.37 -0.65 -1.03
N VAL A 25 -23.59 0.38 -0.73
CA VAL A 25 -23.36 1.50 -1.66
C VAL A 25 -22.17 1.19 -2.56
N ARG A 26 -22.40 1.16 -3.88
CA ARG A 26 -21.33 1.03 -4.87
C ARG A 26 -20.40 2.23 -4.77
N GLY A 27 -19.10 1.99 -4.69
CA GLY A 27 -18.10 3.07 -4.65
C GLY A 27 -17.94 3.77 -3.30
N LYS A 28 -18.46 3.21 -2.19
CA LYS A 28 -18.35 3.78 -0.82
C LYS A 28 -16.95 4.28 -0.43
N TYR A 29 -15.89 3.70 -1.00
CA TYR A 29 -14.49 4.07 -0.74
C TYR A 29 -13.71 4.46 -2.00
N ALA A 30 -14.38 4.68 -3.14
CA ALA A 30 -13.74 5.05 -4.40
C ALA A 30 -12.97 6.38 -4.27
N ASP A 31 -13.58 7.38 -3.62
CA ASP A 31 -12.96 8.69 -3.42
C ASP A 31 -11.75 8.62 -2.48
N LYS A 32 -11.78 7.70 -1.49
CA LYS A 32 -10.64 7.46 -0.60
C LYS A 32 -9.47 6.81 -1.33
N LEU A 33 -9.77 5.94 -2.30
CA LEU A 33 -8.74 5.32 -3.14
C LEU A 33 -7.98 6.40 -3.92
N SER A 34 -8.67 7.34 -4.55
CA SER A 34 -8.03 8.42 -5.33
C SER A 34 -7.14 9.35 -4.49
N GLY A 35 -7.47 9.57 -3.22
CA GLY A 35 -6.66 10.42 -2.32
C GLY A 35 -5.45 9.71 -1.70
N GLN A 36 -5.41 8.39 -1.72
CA GLN A 36 -4.39 7.59 -1.02
C GLN A 36 -3.43 6.87 -1.98
N THR A 37 -3.80 6.66 -3.24
CA THR A 37 -2.91 6.02 -4.21
C THR A 37 -1.94 7.03 -4.80
N ASN A 38 -0.78 7.19 -4.17
CA ASN A 38 0.37 7.88 -4.76
C ASN A 38 1.06 6.95 -5.79
N VAL A 39 0.28 6.43 -6.75
CA VAL A 39 0.76 5.51 -7.79
C VAL A 39 1.36 6.35 -8.91
N VAL A 40 2.69 6.29 -9.03
CA VAL A 40 3.42 6.95 -10.10
C VAL A 40 3.70 5.90 -11.18
N ILE A 41 3.18 6.14 -12.38
CA ILE A 41 3.47 5.31 -13.55
C ILE A 41 4.73 5.86 -14.20
N LEU A 42 5.73 4.99 -14.40
CA LEU A 42 6.95 5.33 -15.12
C LEU A 42 6.72 5.19 -16.63
N GLU A 43 7.42 6.00 -17.41
CA GLU A 43 7.46 5.83 -18.86
C GLU A 43 8.01 4.44 -19.23
N PRO A 44 7.58 3.84 -20.36
CA PRO A 44 7.89 2.44 -20.69
C PRO A 44 9.39 2.12 -20.79
N ASP A 45 10.21 3.08 -21.22
CA ASP A 45 11.66 2.96 -21.32
C ASP A 45 12.32 2.95 -19.93
N VAL A 46 11.86 3.82 -19.03
CA VAL A 46 12.32 3.87 -17.64
C VAL A 46 11.88 2.62 -16.88
N ALA A 47 10.65 2.16 -17.08
CA ALA A 47 10.13 0.94 -16.47
C ALA A 47 10.90 -0.31 -16.91
N GLN A 48 11.40 -0.35 -18.15
CA GLN A 48 12.26 -1.43 -18.63
C GLN A 48 13.64 -1.43 -17.97
N ALA A 49 14.17 -0.26 -17.62
CA ALA A 49 15.47 -0.14 -16.97
C ALA A 49 15.44 -0.54 -15.48
N PHE A 50 14.28 -0.43 -14.81
CA PHE A 50 14.16 -0.69 -13.38
C PHE A 50 13.17 -1.82 -13.08
N PRO A 51 13.63 -2.94 -12.51
CA PRO A 51 12.77 -4.11 -12.28
C PRO A 51 11.77 -3.95 -11.12
N ASN A 52 11.98 -2.98 -10.22
CA ASN A 52 11.07 -2.69 -9.10
C ASN A 52 11.28 -1.28 -8.53
N ASP A 53 10.38 -0.90 -7.63
CA ASP A 53 10.36 0.37 -6.89
C ASP A 53 11.65 0.61 -6.07
N LYS A 54 12.20 -0.44 -5.46
CA LYS A 54 13.46 -0.34 -4.70
C LYS A 54 14.61 0.14 -5.58
N ALA A 55 14.74 -0.41 -6.79
CA ALA A 55 15.79 -0.04 -7.73
C ALA A 55 15.68 1.44 -8.15
N VAL A 56 14.46 1.93 -8.40
CA VAL A 56 14.19 3.34 -8.73
C VAL A 56 14.58 4.24 -7.56
N ASN A 57 14.10 3.91 -6.36
CA ASN A 57 14.34 4.73 -5.16
C ASN A 57 15.82 4.79 -4.79
N ASP A 58 16.56 3.70 -4.93
CA ASP A 58 18.00 3.68 -4.68
C ASP A 58 18.75 4.56 -5.68
N ALA A 59 18.38 4.53 -6.97
CA ALA A 59 18.97 5.40 -7.98
C ALA A 59 18.69 6.88 -7.71
N LEU A 60 17.45 7.24 -7.37
CA LEU A 60 17.07 8.61 -7.03
C LEU A 60 17.80 9.11 -5.77
N ARG A 61 17.94 8.27 -4.75
CA ARG A 61 18.72 8.61 -3.54
C ARG A 61 20.20 8.81 -3.85
N ALA A 62 20.78 7.98 -4.72
CA ALA A 62 22.17 8.17 -5.16
C ALA A 62 22.34 9.51 -5.88
N LEU A 63 21.39 9.89 -6.74
CA LEU A 63 21.37 11.19 -7.41
C LEU A 63 21.20 12.36 -6.43
N LEU A 64 20.37 12.20 -5.40
CA LEU A 64 20.22 13.22 -4.36
C LEU A 64 21.52 13.39 -3.56
N ARG A 65 22.24 12.31 -3.24
CA ARG A 65 23.54 12.38 -2.55
C ARG A 65 24.61 13.10 -3.37
N THR A 66 24.63 12.89 -4.69
CA THR A 66 25.60 13.59 -5.56
C THR A 66 25.23 15.04 -5.79
N ARG A 67 23.93 15.37 -5.86
CA ARG A 67 23.43 16.72 -6.15
C ARG A 67 23.30 17.62 -4.91
N CYS A 68 22.91 17.06 -3.77
CA CYS A 68 22.63 17.82 -2.54
C CYS A 68 22.90 16.96 -1.29
N PRO A 69 24.11 17.04 -0.70
CA PRO A 69 24.45 16.24 0.48
C PRO A 69 23.63 16.60 1.73
N ALA A 70 22.99 17.78 1.76
CA ALA A 70 22.27 18.28 2.95
C ALA A 70 20.86 17.66 3.18
N LEU A 71 20.30 16.92 2.22
CA LEU A 71 18.94 16.36 2.30
C LEU A 71 18.88 14.90 2.82
N VAL A 72 20.01 14.31 3.19
CA VAL A 72 20.11 12.87 3.53
C VAL A 72 20.61 12.63 4.97
N SER A 73 20.58 13.65 5.83
CA SER A 73 20.80 13.51 7.28
C SER A 73 19.51 13.23 8.04
#